data_AF-A0A7C7J6K8-F1
#
_entry.id   AF-A0A7C7J6K8-F1
#
_cell.length_a   1.000
_cell.length_b   1.000
_cell.length_c   1.000
_cell.angle_alpha   90.00
_cell.angle_beta   90.00
_cell.angle_gamma   90.00
#
_symmetry.space_group_name_H-M   'P 1'
#
loop_
_entity.id
_entity.type
_entity.pdbx_description
1 polymer ?
#
loop_
_entity_poly.entity_id
_entity_poly.type
_entity_poly.pdbx_seq_one_letter_code
_entity_poly.pdbx_strand_id
1 'polypeptide(L)'
;MGNEVGKADPTDSNDSDESTVEELEVEIKISDSERVKQLESEVARLRGGLAGAAEVIQEIENPPMPPIVGEDFVIPDHLVSDFVRLGRQLHREGLVKASQGAVAILDPDQPGLVHSTSKTCSLGQATELDIVSGRLGQDAPPGAPDEWRVIEILIAATSLHNGGPAACIHVQPPYATTVAMEKDRIVLQPIDHYCKENLGKAVIVDPELEDMDEYLRQVAEALQQGNMKCVVIRGLGIFAVGRNFNEAWHWAATLEHSMQVLLLARQAGMKT
;
A
#
# COMPACT_ATOMS: atom_id res chain seq x y z
N MET A 1 78.54 -62.72 -34.29
CA MET A 1 77.93 -62.69 -35.64
C MET A 1 76.53 -63.26 -35.52
N GLY A 2 75.53 -62.53 -36.04
CA GLY A 2 74.15 -62.97 -36.33
C GLY A 2 73.21 -63.04 -35.10
N ASN A 3 72.23 -62.15 -34.93
CA ASN A 3 70.90 -62.04 -35.57
C ASN A 3 69.99 -63.26 -35.34
N GLU A 4 68.90 -63.11 -34.57
CA GLU A 4 67.49 -62.93 -35.03
C GLU A 4 66.84 -64.28 -35.46
N VAL A 5 65.56 -64.63 -35.26
CA VAL A 5 64.32 -63.99 -34.83
C VAL A 5 63.26 -65.09 -34.66
N GLY A 6 62.23 -64.85 -33.84
CA GLY A 6 60.89 -65.46 -33.98
C GLY A 6 60.24 -65.74 -32.62
N LYS A 7 58.95 -65.47 -32.36
CA LYS A 7 57.84 -64.88 -33.15
C LYS A 7 56.63 -64.75 -32.18
N ALA A 8 55.75 -63.76 -32.43
CA ALA A 8 54.34 -63.62 -31.99
C ALA A 8 54.07 -63.44 -30.48
N ASP A 9 53.09 -62.67 -29.99
CA ASP A 9 52.07 -61.74 -30.52
C ASP A 9 51.55 -60.99 -29.26
N PRO A 10 50.93 -59.80 -29.39
CA PRO A 10 49.79 -59.51 -28.55
C PRO A 10 48.57 -59.22 -29.41
N THR A 11 47.59 -60.11 -29.28
CA THR A 11 46.18 -59.83 -29.56
C THR A 11 45.70 -58.68 -28.68
N ASP A 12 45.29 -57.61 -29.35
CA ASP A 12 43.91 -57.11 -29.34
C ASP A 12 43.24 -56.79 -27.99
N SER A 13 42.98 -55.50 -27.75
CA SER A 13 41.86 -55.00 -26.94
C SER A 13 41.71 -53.48 -27.08
N ASN A 14 40.82 -53.02 -27.95
CA ASN A 14 40.41 -51.60 -27.99
C ASN A 14 38.89 -51.39 -28.19
N ASP A 15 38.06 -52.42 -28.00
CA ASP A 15 36.59 -52.37 -28.18
C ASP A 15 35.79 -52.28 -26.86
N SER A 16 36.45 -52.30 -25.70
CA SER A 16 35.78 -52.33 -24.39
C SER A 16 35.52 -50.95 -23.77
N ASP A 17 36.21 -49.91 -24.23
CA ASP A 17 36.12 -48.57 -23.63
C ASP A 17 35.06 -47.66 -24.28
N GLU A 18 34.65 -47.91 -25.52
CA GLU A 18 33.63 -47.07 -26.20
C GLU A 18 32.20 -47.49 -25.81
N SER A 19 31.96 -48.79 -25.64
CA SER A 19 30.67 -49.35 -25.21
C SER A 19 30.31 -49.01 -23.76
N THR A 20 31.30 -48.95 -22.88
CA THR A 20 31.11 -48.59 -21.46
C THR A 20 30.83 -47.10 -21.27
N VAL A 21 31.39 -46.23 -22.10
CA VAL A 21 31.12 -44.78 -22.06
C VAL A 21 29.72 -44.45 -22.57
N GLU A 22 29.24 -45.11 -23.64
CA GLU A 22 27.88 -44.95 -24.13
C GLU A 22 26.82 -45.46 -23.14
N GLU A 23 27.06 -46.60 -22.49
CA GLU A 23 26.16 -47.14 -21.45
C GLU A 23 26.08 -46.20 -20.23
N LEU A 24 27.21 -45.66 -19.77
CA LEU A 24 27.27 -44.68 -18.68
C LEU A 24 26.56 -43.37 -19.04
N GLU A 25 26.71 -42.87 -20.27
CA GLU A 25 25.98 -41.66 -20.72
C GLU A 25 24.47 -41.88 -20.79
N VAL A 26 24.03 -43.07 -21.19
CA VAL A 26 22.61 -43.43 -21.24
C VAL A 26 22.05 -43.59 -19.82
N GLU A 27 22.79 -44.21 -18.90
CA GLU A 27 22.42 -44.32 -17.48
C GLU A 27 22.31 -42.95 -16.79
N ILE A 28 23.26 -42.04 -17.05
CA ILE A 28 23.23 -40.66 -16.54
C ILE A 28 22.02 -39.90 -17.13
N LYS A 29 21.75 -40.01 -18.44
CA LYS A 29 20.58 -39.37 -19.07
C LYS A 29 19.25 -39.93 -18.55
N ILE A 30 19.17 -41.23 -18.25
CA ILE A 30 17.97 -41.85 -17.64
C ILE A 30 17.79 -41.35 -16.21
N SER A 31 18.87 -41.32 -15.41
CA SER A 31 18.87 -40.79 -14.04
C SER A 31 18.46 -39.32 -13.98
N ASP A 32 18.96 -38.50 -14.91
CA ASP A 32 18.57 -37.10 -15.04
C ASP A 32 17.10 -36.95 -15.47
N SER A 33 16.62 -37.77 -16.40
CA SER A 33 15.20 -37.81 -16.80
C SER A 33 14.27 -38.19 -15.64
N GLU A 34 14.65 -39.18 -14.83
CA GLU A 34 13.90 -39.59 -13.65
C GLU A 34 13.90 -38.52 -12.57
N ARG A 35 15.05 -37.87 -12.36
CA ARG A 35 15.18 -36.76 -11.41
C ARG A 35 14.38 -35.54 -11.85
N VAL A 36 14.34 -35.23 -13.15
CA VAL A 36 13.47 -34.18 -13.72
C VAL A 36 12.00 -34.52 -13.46
N LYS A 37 11.56 -35.75 -13.71
CA LYS A 37 10.17 -36.17 -13.42
C LYS A 37 9.81 -36.07 -11.93
N GLN A 38 10.73 -36.44 -11.05
CA GLN A 38 10.55 -36.29 -9.61
C GLN A 38 10.41 -34.81 -9.22
N LEU A 39 11.29 -33.94 -9.73
CA LEU A 39 11.22 -32.49 -9.51
C LEU A 39 9.92 -31.89 -10.06
N GLU A 40 9.48 -32.30 -11.25
CA GLU A 40 8.20 -31.86 -11.83
C GLU A 40 7.01 -32.26 -10.95
N SER A 41 7.02 -33.49 -10.41
CA SER A 41 5.99 -33.95 -9.48
C SER A 41 5.99 -33.17 -8.16
N GLU A 42 7.18 -32.82 -7.66
CA GLU A 42 7.34 -32.03 -6.45
C GLU A 42 6.89 -30.57 -6.66
N VAL A 43 7.26 -29.97 -7.79
CA VAL A 43 6.80 -28.63 -8.20
C VAL A 43 5.28 -28.61 -8.35
N ALA A 44 4.67 -29.64 -8.96
CA ALA A 44 3.23 -29.74 -9.08
C ALA A 44 2.54 -29.80 -7.70
N ARG A 45 3.07 -30.61 -6.77
CA ARG A 45 2.58 -30.69 -5.39
C ARG A 45 2.71 -29.35 -4.66
N LEU A 46 3.85 -28.67 -4.78
CA LEU A 46 4.08 -27.36 -4.16
C LEU A 46 3.14 -26.29 -4.72
N ARG A 47 2.92 -26.27 -6.04
CA ARG A 47 1.95 -25.36 -6.68
C ARG A 47 0.53 -25.60 -6.19
N GLY A 48 0.12 -26.87 -6.05
CA GLY A 48 -1.18 -27.22 -5.48
C GLY A 48 -1.34 -26.77 -4.03
N GLY A 49 -0.32 -27.01 -3.18
CA GLY A 49 -0.31 -26.54 -1.80
C GLY A 49 -0.34 -25.01 -1.68
N LEU A 50 0.41 -24.31 -2.53
CA LEU A 50 0.44 -22.85 -2.56
C LEU A 50 -0.91 -22.26 -2.99
N ALA A 51 -1.55 -22.84 -4.00
CA ALA A 51 -2.86 -22.39 -4.46
C ALA A 51 -3.93 -22.52 -3.35
N GLY A 52 -3.97 -23.66 -2.66
CA GLY A 52 -4.89 -23.86 -1.53
C GLY A 52 -4.61 -22.92 -0.35
N ALA A 53 -3.34 -22.67 -0.03
CA ALA A 53 -2.99 -21.70 1.01
C ALA A 53 -3.40 -20.28 0.63
N ALA A 54 -3.24 -19.88 -0.63
CA ALA A 54 -3.64 -18.56 -1.12
C ALA A 54 -5.15 -18.34 -1.03
N GLU A 55 -5.96 -19.36 -1.35
CA GLU A 55 -7.42 -19.30 -1.25
C GLU A 55 -7.87 -19.11 0.21
N VAL A 56 -7.34 -19.91 1.14
CA VAL A 56 -7.66 -19.80 2.57
C VAL A 56 -7.21 -18.44 3.13
N ILE A 57 -6.04 -17.94 2.74
CA ILE A 57 -5.57 -16.60 3.14
C ILE A 57 -6.54 -15.53 2.62
N GLN A 58 -6.99 -15.64 1.37
CA GLN A 58 -7.91 -14.66 0.79
C GLN A 58 -9.26 -14.61 1.51
N GLU A 59 -9.79 -15.76 1.92
CA GLU A 59 -11.02 -15.84 2.73
C GLU A 59 -10.85 -15.21 4.12
N ILE A 60 -9.72 -15.48 4.78
CA ILE A 60 -9.40 -14.90 6.09
C ILE A 60 -9.16 -13.38 5.98
N GLU A 61 -8.50 -12.94 4.91
CA GLU A 61 -8.16 -11.55 4.68
C GLU A 61 -9.29 -10.71 4.09
N ASN A 62 -10.38 -11.31 3.61
CA ASN A 62 -11.54 -10.57 3.08
C ASN A 62 -12.84 -11.24 3.52
N PRO A 63 -13.12 -11.29 4.84
CA PRO A 63 -14.39 -11.81 5.31
C PRO A 63 -15.53 -10.92 4.78
N PRO A 64 -16.68 -11.51 4.41
CA PRO A 64 -17.85 -10.72 4.03
C PRO A 64 -18.26 -9.83 5.20
N MET A 65 -18.36 -8.53 4.95
CA MET A 65 -18.71 -7.55 5.98
C MET A 65 -20.23 -7.38 6.05
N PRO A 66 -20.83 -7.32 7.25
CA PRO A 66 -22.24 -7.00 7.37
C PRO A 66 -22.50 -5.51 7.07
N PRO A 67 -23.70 -5.14 6.58
CA PRO A 67 -24.10 -3.75 6.50
C PRO A 67 -24.29 -3.16 7.90
N ILE A 68 -24.11 -1.85 8.04
CA ILE A 68 -24.32 -1.12 9.30
C ILE A 68 -25.63 -0.35 9.19
N VAL A 69 -26.51 -0.53 10.16
CA VAL A 69 -27.78 0.20 10.25
C VAL A 69 -27.65 1.25 11.34
N GLY A 70 -27.55 2.51 10.94
CA GLY A 70 -27.64 3.67 11.83
C GLY A 70 -29.10 4.05 12.11
N GLU A 71 -29.31 5.13 12.86
CA GLU A 71 -30.67 5.61 13.18
C GLU A 71 -31.45 6.01 11.92
N ASP A 72 -30.81 6.76 11.00
CA ASP A 72 -31.43 7.31 9.78
C ASP A 72 -30.70 6.93 8.48
N PHE A 73 -29.73 6.00 8.55
CA PHE A 73 -28.92 5.62 7.38
C PHE A 73 -28.54 4.15 7.42
N VAL A 74 -28.15 3.64 6.25
CA VAL A 74 -27.60 2.28 6.10
C VAL A 74 -26.31 2.38 5.33
N ILE A 75 -25.22 1.91 5.94
CA ILE A 75 -23.94 1.73 5.26
C ILE A 75 -23.99 0.35 4.58
N PRO A 76 -23.92 0.28 3.25
CA PRO A 76 -23.98 -1.00 2.57
C PRO A 76 -22.71 -1.82 2.84
N ASP A 77 -22.85 -3.14 2.76
CA ASP A 77 -21.80 -4.14 3.00
C ASP A 77 -20.51 -3.89 2.20
N HIS A 78 -20.64 -3.54 0.92
CA HIS A 78 -19.50 -3.25 0.05
C HIS A 78 -18.71 -2.02 0.51
N LEU A 79 -19.38 -1.00 1.06
CA LEU A 79 -18.71 0.18 1.58
C LEU A 79 -17.94 -0.16 2.85
N VAL A 80 -18.54 -0.93 3.77
CA VAL A 80 -17.85 -1.48 4.95
C VAL A 80 -16.63 -2.30 4.53
N SER A 81 -16.78 -3.14 3.50
CA SER A 81 -15.68 -3.94 2.95
C SER A 81 -14.55 -3.06 2.40
N ASP A 82 -14.88 -1.95 1.74
CA ASP A 82 -13.87 -1.01 1.23
C ASP A 82 -13.08 -0.34 2.35
N PHE A 83 -13.72 0.06 3.45
CA PHE A 83 -13.03 0.58 4.64
C PHE A 83 -12.00 -0.40 5.18
N VAL A 84 -12.41 -1.66 5.38
CA VAL A 84 -11.53 -2.68 5.96
C VAL A 84 -10.41 -3.07 4.98
N ARG A 85 -10.72 -3.25 3.69
CA ARG A 85 -9.74 -3.56 2.65
C ARG A 85 -8.68 -2.47 2.56
N LEU A 86 -9.12 -1.20 2.55
CA LEU A 86 -8.22 -0.06 2.53
C LEU A 86 -7.36 0.02 3.79
N GLY A 87 -7.95 -0.17 4.98
CA GLY A 87 -7.21 -0.16 6.24
C GLY A 87 -6.10 -1.21 6.28
N ARG A 88 -6.38 -2.43 5.81
CA ARG A 88 -5.36 -3.49 5.61
C ARG A 88 -4.27 -3.06 4.63
N GLN A 89 -4.64 -2.46 3.51
CA GLN A 89 -3.69 -1.96 2.51
C GLN A 89 -2.76 -0.88 3.09
N LEU A 90 -3.33 0.14 3.75
CA LEU A 90 -2.56 1.21 4.41
C LEU A 90 -1.58 0.65 5.45
N HIS A 91 -2.00 -0.38 6.19
CA HIS A 91 -1.14 -1.05 7.17
C HIS A 91 0.01 -1.82 6.50
N ARG A 92 -0.27 -2.60 5.45
CA ARG A 92 0.76 -3.36 4.70
C ARG A 92 1.80 -2.45 4.06
N GLU A 93 1.39 -1.30 3.55
CA GLU A 93 2.27 -0.28 2.97
C GLU A 93 3.03 0.53 4.02
N GLY A 94 2.71 0.36 5.31
CA GLY A 94 3.38 1.05 6.40
C GLY A 94 2.98 2.52 6.53
N LEU A 95 1.88 2.95 5.91
CA LEU A 95 1.39 4.32 5.99
C LEU A 95 0.74 4.64 7.35
N VAL A 96 0.31 3.61 8.07
CA VAL A 96 -0.34 3.72 9.39
C VAL A 96 0.28 2.75 10.39
N LYS A 97 0.30 3.13 11.67
CA LYS A 97 0.80 2.33 12.79
C LYS A 97 -0.17 2.41 13.96
N ALA A 98 -0.42 1.28 14.62
CA ALA A 98 -1.39 1.19 15.71
C ALA A 98 -2.75 1.83 15.32
N SER A 99 -3.29 2.73 16.15
CA SER A 99 -4.53 3.46 15.90
C SER A 99 -4.29 4.85 15.28
N GLN A 100 -3.18 5.06 14.59
CA GLN A 100 -2.89 6.33 13.90
C GLN A 100 -3.58 6.37 12.54
N GLY A 101 -4.05 7.56 12.19
CA GLY A 101 -4.72 7.81 10.93
C GLY A 101 -6.21 7.50 10.99
N ALA A 102 -6.92 7.99 9.99
CA ALA A 102 -8.33 7.76 9.81
C ALA A 102 -8.65 7.79 8.32
N VAL A 103 -9.66 7.05 7.91
CA VAL A 103 -10.17 7.12 6.54
C VAL A 103 -11.62 7.52 6.61
N ALA A 104 -12.06 8.35 5.67
CA ALA A 104 -13.41 8.85 5.62
C ALA A 104 -13.89 9.08 4.18
N ILE A 105 -15.20 9.01 3.99
CA ILE A 105 -15.84 9.18 2.68
C ILE A 105 -17.19 9.86 2.86
N LEU A 106 -17.51 10.75 1.93
CA LEU A 106 -18.86 11.28 1.78
C LEU A 106 -19.75 10.18 1.20
N ASP A 107 -20.88 9.91 1.85
CA ASP A 107 -21.86 8.94 1.39
C ASP A 107 -22.29 9.29 -0.05
N PRO A 108 -22.21 8.34 -1.00
CA PRO A 108 -22.56 8.58 -2.40
C PRO A 108 -24.07 8.74 -2.62
N ASP A 109 -24.89 8.17 -1.74
CA ASP A 109 -26.35 8.11 -1.85
C ASP A 109 -27.05 9.15 -0.95
N GLN A 110 -26.43 9.53 0.17
CA GLN A 110 -26.97 10.48 1.14
C GLN A 110 -26.12 11.76 1.23
N PRO A 111 -26.58 12.87 0.62
CA PRO A 111 -25.87 14.14 0.69
C PRO A 111 -25.58 14.60 2.12
N GLY A 112 -24.32 14.98 2.36
CA GLY A 112 -23.86 15.52 3.63
C GLY A 112 -23.66 14.51 4.75
N LEU A 113 -23.87 13.21 4.51
CA LEU A 113 -23.49 12.14 5.44
C LEU A 113 -22.04 11.72 5.18
N VAL A 114 -21.23 11.63 6.22
CA VAL A 114 -19.83 11.21 6.16
C VAL A 114 -19.64 9.99 7.04
N HIS A 115 -18.99 8.98 6.49
CA HIS A 115 -18.52 7.81 7.22
C HIS A 115 -17.03 7.94 7.46
N SER A 116 -16.57 7.61 8.67
CA SER A 116 -15.15 7.61 9.03
C SER A 116 -14.85 6.40 9.91
N THR A 117 -13.59 5.99 9.97
CA THR A 117 -13.13 5.11 11.03
C THR A 117 -13.12 5.82 12.37
N SER A 118 -13.34 5.08 13.45
CA SER A 118 -13.36 5.56 14.83
C SER A 118 -11.94 5.92 15.32
N LYS A 119 -11.87 6.75 16.36
CA LYS A 119 -10.60 7.18 16.97
C LYS A 119 -9.70 6.03 17.44
N THR A 120 -10.30 4.95 17.93
CA THR A 120 -9.56 3.81 18.48
C THR A 120 -9.32 2.72 17.45
N CYS A 121 -9.77 2.92 16.21
CA CYS A 121 -9.64 1.94 15.14
C CYS A 121 -8.17 1.69 14.82
N SER A 122 -7.75 0.43 14.93
CA SER A 122 -6.52 -0.04 14.29
C SER A 122 -6.85 -0.36 12.83
N LEU A 123 -6.50 0.53 11.91
CA LEU A 123 -6.92 0.43 10.50
C LEU A 123 -6.58 -0.93 9.85
N GLY A 124 -5.44 -1.54 10.20
CA GLY A 124 -5.07 -2.86 9.69
C GLY A 124 -5.96 -4.02 10.19
N GLN A 125 -6.76 -3.77 11.22
CA GLN A 125 -7.65 -4.72 11.90
C GLN A 125 -9.09 -4.20 11.98
N ALA A 126 -9.43 -3.20 11.16
CA ALA A 126 -10.73 -2.57 11.19
C ALA A 126 -11.87 -3.58 10.94
N THR A 127 -12.99 -3.34 11.59
CA THR A 127 -14.24 -4.09 11.45
C THR A 127 -15.40 -3.12 11.22
N GLU A 128 -16.60 -3.65 10.98
CA GLU A 128 -17.83 -2.85 10.89
C GLU A 128 -18.10 -2.01 12.14
N LEU A 129 -17.64 -2.47 13.31
CA LEU A 129 -17.83 -1.78 14.59
C LEU A 129 -16.95 -0.53 14.72
N ASP A 130 -15.94 -0.41 13.87
CA ASP A 130 -15.01 0.70 13.88
C ASP A 130 -15.43 1.84 12.96
N ILE A 131 -16.61 1.77 12.33
CA ILE A 131 -17.10 2.83 11.45
C ILE A 131 -18.09 3.71 12.21
N VAL A 132 -17.81 5.01 12.23
CA VAL A 132 -18.68 6.05 12.77
C VAL A 132 -19.22 6.91 11.65
N SER A 133 -20.39 7.50 11.84
CA SER A 133 -21.03 8.35 10.83
C SER A 133 -21.52 9.65 11.44
N GLY A 134 -21.33 10.74 10.73
CA GLY A 134 -21.73 12.08 11.14
C GLY A 134 -22.12 12.92 9.93
N ARG A 135 -22.73 14.08 10.16
CA ARG A 135 -23.16 14.98 9.09
C ARG A 135 -22.25 16.20 8.98
N LEU A 136 -22.02 16.65 7.75
CA LEU A 136 -21.32 17.91 7.48
C LEU A 136 -22.07 19.07 8.17
N GLY A 137 -21.32 19.96 8.80
CA GLY A 137 -21.79 21.10 9.58
C GLY A 137 -22.34 20.79 10.96
N GLN A 138 -22.31 19.53 11.42
CA GLN A 138 -22.82 19.13 12.74
C GLN A 138 -21.68 18.76 13.69
N ASP A 139 -22.01 18.58 14.97
CA ASP A 139 -21.05 18.09 15.96
C ASP A 139 -20.49 16.71 15.59
N ALA A 140 -19.25 16.46 15.98
CA ALA A 140 -18.58 15.19 15.69
C ALA A 140 -19.37 14.04 16.36
N PRO A 141 -19.61 12.92 15.65
CA PRO A 141 -20.32 11.80 16.23
C PRO A 141 -19.49 11.17 17.37
N PRO A 142 -20.13 10.47 18.33
CA PRO A 142 -19.41 9.76 19.38
C PRO A 142 -18.38 8.78 18.80
N GLY A 143 -17.14 8.86 19.28
CA GLY A 143 -16.05 8.00 18.81
C GLY A 143 -15.36 8.46 17.52
N ALA A 144 -15.71 9.63 16.99
CA ALA A 144 -15.00 10.26 15.88
C ALA A 144 -13.50 10.47 16.17
N PRO A 145 -12.63 10.41 15.13
CA PRO A 145 -11.21 10.74 15.26
C PRO A 145 -11.01 12.18 15.74
N ASP A 146 -9.87 12.46 16.37
CA ASP A 146 -9.56 13.80 16.88
C ASP A 146 -9.50 14.84 15.76
N GLU A 147 -9.09 14.41 14.57
CA GLU A 147 -9.00 15.22 13.36
C GLU A 147 -10.32 15.28 12.57
N TRP A 148 -11.45 14.87 13.15
CA TRP A 148 -12.77 14.88 12.49
C TRP A 148 -13.07 16.19 11.77
N ARG A 149 -12.81 17.32 12.43
CA ARG A 149 -13.12 18.65 11.89
C ARG A 149 -12.27 19.00 10.67
N VAL A 150 -11.01 18.55 10.66
CA VAL A 150 -10.08 18.68 9.52
C VAL A 150 -10.54 17.78 8.37
N ILE A 151 -10.88 16.53 8.66
CA ILE A 151 -11.39 15.58 7.66
C ILE A 151 -12.68 16.10 7.02
N GLU A 152 -13.57 16.67 7.84
CA GLU A 152 -14.85 17.24 7.42
C GLU A 152 -14.65 18.40 6.42
N ILE A 153 -13.81 19.39 6.74
CA ILE A 153 -13.56 20.53 5.85
C ILE A 153 -12.90 20.07 4.54
N LEU A 154 -12.00 19.08 4.60
CA LEU A 154 -11.33 18.53 3.42
C LEU A 154 -12.30 17.77 2.52
N ILE A 155 -13.20 16.95 3.10
CA ILE A 155 -14.26 16.28 2.35
C ILE A 155 -15.21 17.30 1.72
N ALA A 156 -15.63 18.33 2.46
CA ALA A 156 -16.52 19.37 1.95
C ALA A 156 -15.88 20.15 0.79
N ALA A 157 -14.63 20.60 0.94
CA ALA A 157 -13.89 21.31 -0.10
C ALA A 157 -13.69 20.44 -1.36
N THR A 158 -13.36 19.17 -1.17
CA THR A 158 -13.17 18.20 -2.25
C THR A 158 -14.49 17.89 -2.96
N SER A 159 -15.58 17.74 -2.22
CA SER A 159 -16.92 17.49 -2.77
C SER A 159 -17.37 18.65 -3.65
N LEU A 160 -17.16 19.89 -3.21
CA LEU A 160 -17.44 21.10 -4.00
C LEU A 160 -16.59 21.15 -5.27
N HIS A 161 -15.31 20.76 -5.19
CA HIS A 161 -14.42 20.73 -6.36
C HIS A 161 -14.79 19.64 -7.37
N ASN A 162 -15.14 18.45 -6.90
CA ASN A 162 -15.45 17.28 -7.73
C ASN A 162 -16.90 17.21 -8.21
N GLY A 163 -17.80 18.03 -7.64
CA GLY A 163 -19.24 17.99 -7.92
C GLY A 163 -19.97 16.83 -7.23
N GLY A 164 -19.54 16.43 -6.04
CA GLY A 164 -20.20 15.41 -5.22
C GLY A 164 -19.21 14.46 -4.54
N PRO A 165 -18.62 13.49 -5.25
CA PRO A 165 -17.81 12.44 -4.64
C PRO A 165 -16.55 12.97 -3.95
N ALA A 166 -16.36 12.57 -2.69
CA ALA A 166 -15.20 12.96 -1.90
C ALA A 166 -14.83 11.89 -0.87
N ALA A 167 -13.54 11.61 -0.76
CA ALA A 167 -12.93 10.78 0.26
C ALA A 167 -11.69 11.49 0.81
N CYS A 168 -11.36 11.22 2.07
CA CYS A 168 -10.17 11.72 2.75
C CYS A 168 -9.48 10.58 3.49
N ILE A 169 -8.15 10.52 3.36
CA ILE A 169 -7.29 9.59 4.06
C ILE A 169 -6.27 10.40 4.86
N HIS A 170 -6.31 10.23 6.17
CA HIS A 170 -5.33 10.74 7.10
C HIS A 170 -4.36 9.63 7.48
N VAL A 171 -3.07 9.85 7.22
CA VAL A 171 -1.99 8.90 7.50
C VAL A 171 -0.78 9.60 8.12
N GLN A 172 -0.01 8.87 8.91
CA GLN A 172 1.17 9.40 9.61
C GLN A 172 2.45 8.65 9.20
N PRO A 173 2.79 8.64 7.90
CA PRO A 173 3.91 7.86 7.43
C PRO A 173 5.24 8.58 7.77
N PRO A 174 6.33 7.83 8.01
CA PRO A 174 7.52 8.38 8.65
C PRO A 174 8.28 9.38 7.78
N TYR A 175 8.38 9.20 6.46
CA TYR A 175 9.24 10.02 5.62
C TYR A 175 8.64 11.42 5.39
N ALA A 176 7.40 11.52 4.94
CA ALA A 176 6.73 12.79 4.72
C ALA A 176 6.53 13.55 6.04
N THR A 177 6.17 12.85 7.12
CA THR A 177 6.04 13.48 8.44
C THR A 177 7.38 14.03 8.92
N THR A 178 8.48 13.30 8.74
CA THR A 178 9.82 13.77 9.12
C THR A 178 10.22 15.02 8.32
N VAL A 179 10.01 15.03 7.00
CA VAL A 179 10.34 16.20 6.18
C VAL A 179 9.47 17.40 6.58
N ALA A 180 8.20 17.19 6.90
CA ALA A 180 7.28 18.26 7.31
C ALA A 180 7.58 18.84 8.70
N MET A 181 8.24 18.10 9.57
CA MET A 181 8.69 18.56 10.90
C MET A 181 9.86 19.54 10.84
N GLU A 182 10.51 19.72 9.68
CA GLU A 182 11.53 20.73 9.47
C GLU A 182 10.94 22.14 9.63
N LYS A 183 11.41 22.91 10.63
CA LYS A 183 10.78 24.16 11.09
C LYS A 183 10.56 25.21 9.99
N ASP A 184 11.50 25.31 9.05
CA ASP A 184 11.46 26.33 7.99
C ASP A 184 10.76 25.84 6.71
N ARG A 185 10.21 24.63 6.71
CA ARG A 185 9.60 24.03 5.54
C ARG A 185 8.10 24.29 5.51
N ILE A 186 7.67 25.07 4.53
CA ILE A 186 6.26 25.40 4.27
C ILE A 186 5.61 24.53 3.19
N VAL A 187 6.40 23.82 2.38
CA VAL A 187 5.93 23.01 1.26
C VAL A 187 6.79 21.75 1.14
N LEU A 188 6.15 20.61 0.90
CA LEU A 188 6.79 19.40 0.40
C LEU A 188 6.82 19.44 -1.12
N GLN A 189 8.03 19.53 -1.68
CA GLN A 189 8.26 19.51 -3.11
C GLN A 189 8.91 18.18 -3.50
N PRO A 190 8.19 17.30 -4.22
CA PRO A 190 8.74 16.06 -4.75
C PRO A 190 9.91 16.34 -5.70
N ILE A 191 10.87 15.41 -5.74
CA ILE A 191 12.03 15.49 -6.66
C ILE A 191 11.94 14.49 -7.81
N ASP A 192 11.20 13.40 -7.63
CA ASP A 192 10.94 12.38 -8.64
C ASP A 192 9.99 12.89 -9.72
N HIS A 193 10.12 12.33 -10.90
CA HIS A 193 9.40 12.77 -12.10
C HIS A 193 7.88 12.59 -11.96
N TYR A 194 7.43 11.41 -11.50
CA TYR A 194 6.01 11.09 -11.44
C TYR A 194 5.24 12.03 -10.51
N CYS A 195 5.75 12.26 -9.30
CA CYS A 195 5.07 13.11 -8.33
C CYS A 195 5.19 14.60 -8.68
N LYS A 196 6.29 15.03 -9.32
CA LYS A 196 6.41 16.40 -9.86
C LYS A 196 5.35 16.71 -10.91
N GLU A 197 5.13 15.79 -11.86
CA GLU A 197 4.17 16.01 -12.95
C GLU A 197 2.72 15.88 -12.47
N ASN A 198 2.45 14.89 -11.62
CA ASN A 198 1.09 14.60 -11.21
C ASN A 198 0.65 15.38 -9.97
N LEU A 199 1.39 15.32 -8.87
CA LEU A 199 1.00 15.98 -7.60
C LEU A 199 1.47 17.44 -7.56
N GLY A 200 2.70 17.70 -7.99
CA GLY A 200 3.32 19.02 -8.04
C GLY A 200 3.95 19.42 -6.70
N LYS A 201 3.11 19.74 -5.71
CA LYS A 201 3.54 20.13 -4.35
C LYS A 201 2.44 19.87 -3.31
N ALA A 202 2.82 19.64 -2.06
CA ALA A 202 1.90 19.60 -0.93
C ALA A 202 2.24 20.72 0.06
N VAL A 203 1.26 21.52 0.46
CA VAL A 203 1.46 22.62 1.41
C VAL A 203 1.44 22.09 2.84
N ILE A 204 2.33 22.61 3.68
CA ILE A 204 2.40 22.29 5.10
C ILE A 204 1.65 23.36 5.90
N VAL A 205 0.75 22.93 6.77
CA VAL A 205 0.01 23.78 7.71
C VAL A 205 0.42 23.43 9.13
N ASP A 206 0.53 24.45 9.97
CA ASP A 206 0.76 24.26 11.40
C ASP A 206 -0.56 24.02 12.14
N PRO A 207 -0.60 23.05 13.07
CA PRO A 207 -1.77 22.86 13.90
C PRO A 207 -1.95 24.06 14.83
N GLU A 208 -3.12 24.70 14.76
CA GLU A 208 -3.52 25.80 15.65
C GLU A 208 -4.79 25.39 16.39
N LEU A 209 -4.72 25.32 17.71
CA LEU A 209 -5.82 24.82 18.56
C LEU A 209 -6.59 25.95 19.24
N GLU A 210 -6.03 27.16 19.29
CA GLU A 210 -6.69 28.30 19.92
C GLU A 210 -7.78 28.90 19.03
N ASP A 211 -7.55 28.93 17.71
CA ASP A 211 -8.49 29.41 16.69
C ASP A 211 -8.74 28.33 15.63
N MET A 212 -9.71 27.46 15.93
CA MET A 212 -10.08 26.35 15.04
C MET A 212 -10.65 26.83 13.71
N ASP A 213 -11.36 27.96 13.66
CA ASP A 213 -11.98 28.45 12.42
C ASP A 213 -10.93 28.95 11.43
N GLU A 214 -9.93 29.69 11.92
CA GLU A 214 -8.78 30.11 11.12
C GLU A 214 -7.92 28.92 10.69
N TYR A 215 -7.68 27.97 11.60
CA TYR A 215 -6.95 26.74 11.28
C TYR A 215 -7.60 25.95 10.13
N LEU A 216 -8.92 25.75 10.19
CA LEU A 216 -9.66 25.03 9.15
C LEU A 216 -9.66 25.78 7.82
N ARG A 217 -9.73 27.12 7.85
CA ARG A 217 -9.60 27.97 6.65
C ARG A 217 -8.23 27.79 6.01
N GLN A 218 -7.15 27.83 6.80
CA GLN A 218 -5.79 27.63 6.31
C GLN A 218 -5.59 26.24 5.71
N VAL A 219 -6.14 25.20 6.34
CA VAL A 219 -6.12 23.84 5.79
C VAL A 219 -6.82 23.76 4.43
N ALA A 220 -7.99 24.37 4.27
CA ALA A 220 -8.73 24.37 3.01
C ALA A 220 -7.98 25.15 1.91
N GLU A 221 -7.39 26.31 2.23
CA GLU A 221 -6.58 27.09 1.30
C GLU A 221 -5.30 26.34 0.91
N ALA A 222 -4.64 25.69 1.85
CA ALA A 222 -3.46 24.87 1.62
C ALA A 222 -3.77 23.69 0.68
N LEU A 223 -4.92 23.04 0.85
CA LEU A 223 -5.40 22.00 -0.06
C LEU A 223 -5.57 22.56 -1.49
N GLN A 224 -6.18 23.73 -1.63
CA GLN A 224 -6.38 24.37 -2.93
C GLN A 224 -5.04 24.74 -3.61
N GLN A 225 -4.09 25.27 -2.83
CA GLN A 225 -2.73 25.57 -3.30
C GLN A 225 -1.93 24.31 -3.67
N GLY A 226 -2.26 23.16 -3.06
CA GLY A 226 -1.72 21.83 -3.33
C GLY A 226 -2.48 21.04 -4.40
N ASN A 227 -3.12 21.73 -5.36
CA ASN A 227 -3.86 21.14 -6.48
C ASN A 227 -5.03 20.23 -6.08
N MET A 228 -5.66 20.43 -4.92
CA MET A 228 -6.78 19.62 -4.42
C MET A 228 -6.46 18.12 -4.26
N LYS A 229 -5.21 17.78 -3.90
CA LYS A 229 -4.76 16.39 -3.76
C LYS A 229 -4.38 16.00 -2.35
N CYS A 230 -3.57 16.82 -1.70
CA CYS A 230 -3.17 16.57 -0.33
C CYS A 230 -2.71 17.85 0.37
N VAL A 231 -2.83 17.83 1.68
CA VAL A 231 -2.25 18.80 2.61
C VAL A 231 -1.48 18.02 3.67
N VAL A 232 -0.42 18.62 4.20
CA VAL A 232 0.35 18.00 5.28
C VAL A 232 0.22 18.88 6.50
N ILE A 233 -0.19 18.31 7.62
CA ILE A 233 -0.23 19.05 8.87
C ILE A 233 1.00 18.66 9.68
N ARG A 234 1.76 19.68 10.09
CA ARG A 234 3.04 19.50 10.78
C ARG A 234 2.84 18.67 12.04
N GLY A 235 3.46 17.49 12.07
CA GLY A 235 3.41 16.56 13.20
C GLY A 235 2.19 15.65 13.22
N LEU A 236 1.16 15.93 12.41
CA LEU A 236 -0.03 15.08 12.27
C LEU A 236 -0.03 14.25 10.98
N GLY A 237 0.89 14.50 10.05
CA GLY A 237 1.06 13.69 8.84
C GLY A 237 0.31 14.21 7.62
N ILE A 238 -0.03 13.30 6.71
CA ILE A 238 -0.62 13.62 5.40
C ILE A 238 -2.13 13.46 5.48
N PHE A 239 -2.85 14.43 4.94
CA PHE A 239 -4.26 14.34 4.61
C PHE A 239 -4.39 14.39 3.09
N ALA A 240 -4.72 13.25 2.49
CA ALA A 240 -4.93 13.14 1.06
C ALA A 240 -6.43 13.02 0.76
N VAL A 241 -6.85 13.64 -0.33
CA VAL A 241 -8.25 13.68 -0.75
C VAL A 241 -8.41 13.14 -2.17
N GLY A 242 -9.60 12.69 -2.50
CA GLY A 242 -9.93 12.22 -3.86
C GLY A 242 -11.43 12.02 -4.01
N ARG A 243 -11.86 11.52 -5.15
CA ARG A 243 -13.27 11.15 -5.40
C ARG A 243 -13.69 9.88 -4.69
N ASN A 244 -12.71 9.03 -4.37
CA ASN A 244 -12.88 7.75 -3.70
C ASN A 244 -11.60 7.40 -2.93
N PHE A 245 -11.66 6.31 -2.17
CA PHE A 245 -10.52 5.84 -1.39
C PHE A 245 -9.26 5.57 -2.21
N ASN A 246 -9.38 5.00 -3.40
CA ASN A 246 -8.21 4.66 -4.23
C ASN A 246 -7.46 5.90 -4.69
N GLU A 247 -8.18 6.98 -5.04
CA GLU A 247 -7.55 8.24 -5.43
C GLU A 247 -6.89 8.95 -4.24
N ALA A 248 -7.57 9.01 -3.09
CA ALA A 248 -6.98 9.57 -1.88
C ALA A 248 -5.73 8.77 -1.45
N TRP A 249 -5.80 7.44 -1.52
CA TRP A 249 -4.67 6.56 -1.21
C TRP A 249 -3.51 6.79 -2.17
N HIS A 250 -3.80 6.88 -3.47
CA HIS A 250 -2.80 7.12 -4.49
C HIS A 250 -1.97 8.37 -4.19
N TRP A 251 -2.60 9.49 -3.79
CA TRP A 251 -1.88 10.72 -3.46
C TRP A 251 -1.09 10.60 -2.16
N ALA A 252 -1.63 9.96 -1.13
CA ALA A 252 -0.91 9.72 0.13
C ALA A 252 0.36 8.86 -0.10
N ALA A 253 0.20 7.72 -0.79
CA ALA A 253 1.30 6.80 -1.06
C ALA A 253 2.36 7.43 -1.98
N THR A 254 1.93 8.15 -3.02
CA THR A 254 2.85 8.83 -3.94
C THR A 254 3.66 9.90 -3.21
N LEU A 255 3.02 10.72 -2.37
CA LEU A 255 3.72 11.75 -1.61
C LEU A 255 4.75 11.13 -0.64
N GLU A 256 4.36 10.07 0.08
CA GLU A 256 5.27 9.39 1.00
C GLU A 256 6.49 8.82 0.27
N HIS A 257 6.27 8.15 -0.86
CA HIS A 257 7.35 7.59 -1.67
C HIS A 257 8.31 8.69 -2.15
N SER A 258 7.78 9.81 -2.63
CA SER A 258 8.60 10.95 -3.04
C SER A 258 9.44 11.54 -1.92
N MET A 259 8.88 11.62 -0.71
CA MET A 259 9.61 12.13 0.46
C MET A 259 10.67 11.14 0.94
N GLN A 260 10.42 9.83 0.80
CA GLN A 260 11.43 8.80 1.02
C GLN A 260 12.62 8.99 0.06
N VAL A 261 12.36 9.15 -1.24
CA VAL A 261 13.40 9.40 -2.25
C VAL A 261 14.18 10.68 -1.93
N LEU A 262 13.49 11.76 -1.53
CA LEU A 262 14.11 13.01 -1.13
C LEU A 262 15.06 12.85 0.07
N LEU A 263 14.63 12.15 1.13
CA LEU A 263 15.46 11.91 2.31
C LEU A 263 16.67 11.04 2.00
N LEU A 264 16.49 9.98 1.20
CA LEU A 264 17.59 9.13 0.75
C LEU A 264 18.59 9.91 -0.13
N ALA A 265 18.11 10.77 -1.02
CA ALA A 265 18.96 11.62 -1.85
C ALA A 265 19.78 12.61 -1.00
N ARG A 266 19.18 13.21 0.04
CA ARG A 266 19.90 14.06 1.00
C ARG A 266 20.96 13.27 1.77
N GLN A 267 20.63 12.06 2.22
CA GLN A 267 21.58 11.19 2.91
C GLN A 267 22.77 10.80 2.01
N ALA A 268 22.53 10.63 0.71
CA ALA A 268 23.58 10.40 -0.28
C ALA A 268 24.39 11.67 -0.66
N GLY A 269 24.08 12.83 -0.08
CA GLY A 269 24.77 14.09 -0.34
C GLY A 269 24.38 14.76 -1.66
N MET A 270 23.26 14.37 -2.28
CA MET A 270 22.77 15.01 -3.49
C MET A 270 22.19 16.39 -3.14
N LYS A 271 22.56 17.42 -3.90
CA LYS A 271 21.88 18.72 -3.85
C LYS A 271 20.54 18.54 -4.54
N THR A 272 19.47 18.59 -3.74
CA THR A 272 18.07 18.40 -4.15
C THR A 272 17.32 19.71 -4.07
#